data_AF-A0A2S3XTP7-F1
#
_entry.id   AF-A0A2S3XTP7-F1
#
_cell.length_a   1.000
_cell.length_b   1.000
_cell.length_c   1.000
_cell.angle_alpha   90.00
_cell.angle_beta   90.00
_cell.angle_gamma   90.00
#
_symmetry.space_group_name_H-M   'P 1'
#
loop_
_entity.id
_entity.type
_entity.pdbx_description
1 polymer ?
#
loop_
_entity_poly.entity_id
_entity_poly.type
_entity_poly.pdbx_seq_one_letter_code
_entity_poly.pdbx_strand_id
1 'polypeptide(L)'
;MGRRGRSLAAATAAGRRAAEWIRSLPQAPAPGPVGTWLIRDLPETIETATASLDPQDCDRMEPDGVMVDGTGGIDEETRSTLAAVPCAVQDALWLTPDQQIRLVAVASLVMGAARLLAEDPGTAITTGELSRMWALLDRAIA
;
A
#
# COMPACT_ATOMS: atom_id res chain seq x y z
N MET A 1 -18.68 16.12 2.97
CA MET A 1 -17.61 15.12 3.20
C MET A 1 -16.49 15.75 4.03
N GLY A 2 -16.20 15.22 5.22
CA GLY A 2 -15.17 15.77 6.14
C GLY A 2 -13.73 15.54 5.63
N ARG A 3 -12.73 16.17 6.28
CA ARG A 3 -11.30 16.04 5.90
C ARG A 3 -10.86 14.57 5.85
N ARG A 4 -11.22 13.78 6.86
CA ARG A 4 -10.99 12.33 6.92
C ARG A 4 -11.52 11.59 5.68
N GLY A 5 -12.78 11.82 5.31
CA GLY A 5 -13.37 11.16 4.14
C GLY A 5 -12.65 11.49 2.84
N ARG A 6 -12.19 12.74 2.66
CA ARG A 6 -11.38 13.11 1.49
C ARG A 6 -10.02 12.43 1.46
N SER A 7 -9.35 12.32 2.60
CA SER A 7 -8.04 11.66 2.69
C SER A 7 -8.12 10.16 2.35
N LEU A 8 -9.18 9.48 2.80
CA LEU A 8 -9.41 8.07 2.46
C LEU A 8 -9.81 7.89 1.00
N ALA A 9 -10.67 8.76 0.45
CA ALA A 9 -10.99 8.73 -0.97
C ALA A 9 -9.76 8.97 -1.87
N ALA A 10 -8.85 9.85 -1.44
CA ALA A 10 -7.58 10.08 -2.11
C ALA A 10 -6.68 8.83 -2.07
N ALA A 11 -6.66 8.10 -0.95
CA ALA A 11 -5.95 6.83 -0.82
C ALA A 11 -6.44 5.81 -1.83
N THR A 12 -7.75 5.58 -1.88
CA THR A 12 -8.36 4.64 -2.84
C THR A 12 -8.07 5.05 -4.29
N ALA A 13 -8.08 6.35 -4.59
CA ALA A 13 -7.75 6.84 -5.93
C ALA A 13 -6.27 6.62 -6.28
N ALA A 14 -5.36 6.82 -5.32
CA ALA A 14 -3.93 6.59 -5.52
C ALA A 14 -3.62 5.09 -5.69
N GLY A 15 -4.29 4.22 -4.93
CA GLY A 15 -4.18 2.76 -5.09
C GLY A 15 -4.60 2.27 -6.46
N ARG A 16 -5.72 2.76 -7.00
CA ARG A 16 -6.15 2.42 -8.38
C ARG A 16 -5.12 2.83 -9.42
N ARG A 17 -4.58 4.06 -9.32
CA ARG A 17 -3.51 4.52 -10.24
C ARG A 17 -2.26 3.66 -10.14
N ALA A 18 -1.87 3.29 -8.92
CA ALA A 18 -0.72 2.42 -8.71
C ALA A 18 -0.96 1.03 -9.31
N ALA A 19 -2.14 0.45 -9.11
CA ALA A 19 -2.52 -0.83 -9.70
C ALA A 19 -2.57 -0.79 -11.24
N GLU A 20 -3.09 0.29 -11.82
CA GLU A 20 -3.04 0.55 -13.27
C GLU A 20 -1.59 0.64 -13.78
N TRP A 21 -0.72 1.35 -13.07
CA TRP A 21 0.70 1.44 -13.41
C TRP A 21 1.37 0.06 -13.37
N ILE A 22 1.14 -0.75 -12.33
CA ILE A 22 1.70 -2.10 -12.23
C ILE A 22 1.24 -2.96 -13.40
N ARG A 23 -0.05 -2.91 -13.76
CA ARG A 23 -0.60 -3.64 -14.93
C ARG A 23 0.02 -3.17 -16.26
N SER A 24 0.54 -1.94 -16.33
CA SER A 24 1.21 -1.39 -17.53
C SER A 24 2.68 -1.79 -17.66
N LEU A 25 3.28 -2.41 -16.63
CA LEU A 25 4.69 -2.79 -16.66
C LEU A 25 4.99 -3.83 -17.76
N PRO A 26 6.25 -3.89 -18.24
CA PRO A 26 6.69 -4.93 -19.16
C PRO A 26 6.33 -6.31 -18.65
N GLN A 27 5.73 -7.11 -19.52
CA GLN A 27 5.31 -8.46 -19.20
C GLN A 27 6.51 -9.41 -19.25
N ALA A 28 6.46 -10.46 -18.43
CA ALA A 28 7.44 -11.52 -18.50
C ALA A 28 7.43 -12.16 -19.90
N PRO A 29 8.59 -12.48 -20.49
CA PRO A 29 8.68 -13.09 -21.83
C PRO A 29 8.10 -14.51 -21.87
N ALA A 30 7.97 -15.17 -20.71
CA ALA A 30 7.32 -16.45 -20.55
C ALA A 30 6.43 -16.43 -19.30
N PRO A 31 5.31 -17.18 -19.27
CA PRO A 31 4.48 -17.30 -18.09
C PRO A 31 5.29 -17.90 -16.94
N GLY A 32 5.19 -17.27 -15.77
CA GLY A 32 5.85 -17.69 -14.55
C GLY A 32 5.10 -17.20 -13.31
N PRO A 33 5.42 -17.75 -12.13
CA PRO A 33 4.72 -17.41 -10.89
C PRO A 33 4.83 -15.92 -10.56
N VAL A 34 6.04 -15.36 -10.61
CA VAL A 34 6.29 -13.93 -10.33
C VAL A 34 5.65 -13.03 -11.37
N GLY A 35 5.69 -13.41 -12.64
CA GLY A 35 5.03 -12.68 -13.72
C GLY A 35 3.54 -12.57 -13.49
N THR A 36 2.86 -13.70 -13.25
CA THR A 36 1.42 -13.77 -12.97
C THR A 36 1.04 -12.98 -11.73
N TRP A 37 1.79 -13.17 -10.64
CA TRP A 37 1.55 -12.51 -9.37
C TRP A 37 1.68 -10.99 -9.48
N LEU A 38 2.71 -10.49 -10.18
CA LEU A 38 2.92 -9.06 -10.38
C LEU A 38 1.78 -8.39 -11.16
N ILE A 39 1.15 -9.08 -12.12
CA ILE A 39 0.16 -8.44 -13.00
C ILE A 39 -1.29 -8.64 -12.55
N ARG A 40 -1.53 -9.59 -11.64
CA ARG A 40 -2.87 -9.92 -11.12
C ARG A 40 -2.96 -9.61 -9.63
N ASP A 41 -2.21 -10.36 -8.83
CA ASP A 41 -2.39 -10.42 -7.39
C ASP A 41 -1.93 -9.11 -6.75
N LEU A 42 -0.73 -8.61 -7.08
CA LEU A 42 -0.20 -7.39 -6.48
C LEU A 42 -1.08 -6.14 -6.75
N PRO A 43 -1.55 -5.87 -7.99
CA PRO A 43 -2.49 -4.78 -8.26
C PRO A 43 -3.78 -4.87 -7.44
N GLU A 44 -4.36 -6.07 -7.32
CA GLU A 44 -5.58 -6.31 -6.52
C GLU A 44 -5.31 -6.09 -5.03
N THR A 45 -4.16 -6.53 -4.51
CA THR A 45 -3.71 -6.27 -3.14
C THR A 45 -3.55 -4.78 -2.87
N ILE A 46 -2.97 -4.00 -3.79
CA ILE A 46 -2.78 -2.55 -3.63
C ILE A 46 -4.13 -1.82 -3.60
N GLU A 47 -5.05 -2.17 -4.49
CA GLU A 47 -6.42 -1.63 -4.51
C GLU A 47 -7.16 -1.96 -3.22
N THR A 48 -7.05 -3.21 -2.75
CA THR A 48 -7.66 -3.68 -1.51
C THR A 48 -7.08 -2.93 -0.31
N ALA A 49 -5.76 -2.92 -0.15
CA ALA A 49 -5.06 -2.25 0.94
C ALA A 49 -5.47 -0.77 1.09
N THR A 50 -5.48 -0.03 -0.02
CA THR A 50 -5.80 1.40 -0.02
C THR A 50 -7.29 1.69 0.13
N ALA A 51 -8.17 0.75 -0.21
CA ALA A 51 -9.61 0.86 0.03
C ALA A 51 -10.00 0.49 1.46
N SER A 52 -9.25 -0.43 2.09
CA SER A 52 -9.52 -0.93 3.44
C SER A 52 -8.97 -0.06 4.56
N LEU A 53 -8.18 0.98 4.24
CA LEU A 53 -7.60 1.86 5.26
C LEU A 53 -8.66 2.41 6.22
N ASP A 54 -8.52 2.08 7.50
CA ASP A 54 -9.44 2.49 8.54
C ASP A 54 -8.72 3.18 9.71
N PRO A 55 -8.91 4.50 9.86
CA PRO A 55 -8.41 5.24 11.01
C PRO A 55 -9.10 4.88 12.36
N GLN A 56 -10.06 3.96 12.41
CA GLN A 56 -10.55 3.38 13.68
C GLN A 56 -9.79 2.13 14.11
N ASP A 57 -9.08 1.49 13.21
CA ASP A 57 -8.22 0.35 13.52
C ASP A 57 -6.82 0.83 13.89
N CYS A 58 -6.79 1.71 14.90
CA CYS A 58 -5.58 2.27 15.47
C CYS A 58 -5.17 1.56 16.75
N ASP A 59 -3.90 1.75 17.12
CA ASP A 59 -3.33 1.31 18.38
C ASP A 59 -4.25 1.76 19.52
N ARG A 60 -4.63 0.80 20.37
CA ARG A 60 -5.56 1.07 21.47
C ARG A 60 -5.20 0.27 22.71
N MET A 61 -5.49 0.86 23.86
CA MET A 61 -5.41 0.19 25.15
C MET A 61 -6.71 -0.57 25.41
N GLU A 62 -6.61 -1.86 25.68
CA GLU A 62 -7.72 -2.66 26.19
C GLU A 62 -7.98 -2.33 27.68
N PRO A 63 -9.19 -2.63 28.21
CA PRO A 63 -9.54 -2.33 29.59
C PRO A 63 -8.64 -2.98 30.65
N ASP A 64 -7.93 -4.05 30.30
CA ASP A 64 -6.97 -4.75 31.17
C ASP A 64 -5.57 -4.11 31.18
N GLY A 65 -5.37 -3.04 30.40
CA GLY A 65 -4.09 -2.34 30.31
C GLY A 65 -3.14 -2.90 29.25
N VAL A 66 -3.60 -3.79 28.36
CA VAL A 66 -2.78 -4.34 27.27
C VAL A 66 -2.88 -3.45 26.04
N MET A 67 -1.72 -3.11 25.44
CA MET A 67 -1.66 -2.47 24.13
C MET A 67 -2.02 -3.48 23.05
N VAL A 68 -2.98 -3.11 22.20
CA VAL A 68 -3.30 -3.82 20.97
C VAL A 68 -2.85 -2.95 19.80
N ASP A 69 -1.94 -3.49 18.99
CA ASP A 69 -1.47 -2.83 17.78
C ASP A 69 -2.60 -2.82 16.74
N GLY A 70 -2.92 -1.63 16.23
CA GLY A 70 -3.84 -1.46 15.12
C GLY A 70 -3.17 -1.86 13.81
N THR A 71 -3.98 -2.23 12.83
CA THR A 71 -3.48 -2.56 11.49
C THR A 71 -3.65 -1.44 10.48
N GLY A 72 -4.28 -0.33 10.89
CA GLY A 72 -4.71 0.74 9.99
C GLY A 72 -5.72 0.28 8.95
N GLY A 73 -6.39 -0.85 9.19
CA GLY A 73 -7.36 -1.49 8.30
C GLY A 73 -6.80 -2.51 7.31
N ILE A 74 -5.50 -2.86 7.37
CA ILE A 74 -4.91 -3.86 6.48
C ILE A 74 -4.80 -5.22 7.18
N ASP A 75 -5.53 -6.21 6.64
CA ASP A 75 -5.46 -7.60 7.10
C ASP A 75 -4.09 -8.27 6.85
N GLU A 76 -3.88 -9.42 7.49
CA GLU A 76 -2.60 -10.13 7.45
C GLU A 76 -2.25 -10.68 6.05
N GLU A 77 -3.24 -11.08 5.25
CA GLU A 77 -3.00 -11.60 3.89
C GLU A 77 -2.49 -10.48 2.98
N THR A 78 -3.16 -9.32 3.04
CA THR A 78 -2.76 -8.11 2.31
C THR A 78 -1.37 -7.66 2.77
N ARG A 79 -1.11 -7.64 4.08
CA ARG A 79 0.20 -7.28 4.66
C ARG A 79 1.30 -8.23 4.18
N SER A 80 1.06 -9.53 4.26
CA SER A 80 2.02 -10.57 3.85
C SER A 80 2.38 -10.43 2.37
N THR A 81 1.38 -10.18 1.53
CA THR A 81 1.58 -9.97 0.09
C THR A 81 2.44 -8.72 -0.19
N LEU A 82 2.17 -7.60 0.47
CA LEU A 82 2.99 -6.38 0.34
C LEU A 82 4.42 -6.58 0.87
N ALA A 83 4.58 -7.33 1.96
CA ALA A 83 5.87 -7.65 2.54
C ALA A 83 6.72 -8.58 1.66
N ALA A 84 6.09 -9.38 0.79
CA ALA A 84 6.78 -10.25 -0.16
C ALA A 84 7.36 -9.50 -1.39
N VAL A 85 6.91 -8.28 -1.66
CA VAL A 85 7.30 -7.50 -2.86
C VAL A 85 8.83 -7.40 -3.02
N PRO A 86 9.64 -7.02 -2.01
CA PRO A 86 11.10 -6.93 -2.16
C PRO A 86 11.76 -8.25 -2.58
N CYS A 87 11.21 -9.39 -2.16
CA CYS A 87 11.71 -10.70 -2.57
C CYS A 87 11.26 -11.03 -3.99
N ALA A 88 9.98 -10.85 -4.31
CA ALA A 88 9.42 -11.19 -5.62
C ALA A 88 10.02 -10.35 -6.76
N VAL A 89 10.34 -9.07 -6.52
CA VAL A 89 10.92 -8.21 -7.58
C VAL A 89 12.33 -8.61 -7.97
N GLN A 90 13.09 -9.32 -7.13
CA GLN A 90 14.43 -9.81 -7.46
C GLN A 90 14.39 -10.85 -8.59
N ASP A 91 13.31 -11.62 -8.65
CA ASP A 91 13.06 -12.61 -9.69
C ASP A 91 12.46 -12.00 -10.98
N ALA A 92 12.05 -10.71 -10.92
CA ALA A 92 11.48 -9.98 -12.04
C ALA A 92 12.56 -9.39 -12.96
N LEU A 93 13.45 -10.24 -13.48
CA LEU A 93 14.63 -9.84 -14.27
C LEU A 93 14.31 -9.15 -15.59
N TRP A 94 13.06 -9.22 -16.07
CA TRP A 94 12.60 -8.52 -17.27
C TRP A 94 12.25 -7.04 -17.00
N LEU A 95 12.15 -6.65 -15.72
CA LEU A 95 11.97 -5.26 -15.31
C LEU A 95 13.32 -4.58 -15.17
N THR A 96 13.34 -3.27 -15.43
CA THR A 96 14.50 -2.44 -15.12
C THR A 96 14.68 -2.30 -13.60
N PRO A 97 15.89 -2.05 -13.10
CA PRO A 97 16.12 -1.79 -11.68
C PRO A 97 15.26 -0.64 -11.14
N ASP A 98 15.01 0.40 -11.95
CA ASP A 98 14.14 1.52 -11.58
C ASP A 98 12.69 1.05 -11.36
N GLN A 99 12.15 0.20 -12.23
CA GLN A 99 10.82 -0.37 -12.07
C GLN A 99 10.71 -1.28 -10.83
N GLN A 100 11.73 -2.09 -10.56
CA GLN A 100 11.79 -2.92 -9.35
C GLN A 100 11.80 -2.06 -8.08
N ILE A 101 12.61 -1.00 -8.04
CA ILE A 101 12.66 -0.06 -6.92
C ILE A 101 11.31 0.64 -6.72
N ARG A 102 10.66 1.06 -7.81
CA ARG A 102 9.34 1.70 -7.74
C ARG A 102 8.26 0.75 -7.21
N LEU A 103 8.31 -0.53 -7.57
CA LEU A 103 7.40 -1.55 -7.01
C LEU A 103 7.58 -1.69 -5.49
N VAL A 104 8.84 -1.74 -5.02
CA VAL A 104 9.14 -1.75 -3.58
C VAL A 104 8.63 -0.49 -2.91
N ALA A 105 8.87 0.67 -3.51
CA ALA A 105 8.38 1.95 -2.99
C ALA A 105 6.85 1.98 -2.88
N VAL A 106 6.12 1.52 -3.90
CA VAL A 106 4.66 1.41 -3.88
C VAL A 106 4.19 0.58 -2.69
N ALA A 107 4.74 -0.63 -2.52
CA ALA A 107 4.36 -1.52 -1.44
C ALA A 107 4.68 -0.94 -0.05
N SER A 108 5.88 -0.35 0.11
CA SER A 108 6.30 0.30 1.35
C SER A 108 5.45 1.52 1.71
N LEU A 109 5.05 2.33 0.74
CA LEU A 109 4.20 3.51 0.98
C LEU A 109 2.79 3.11 1.41
N VAL A 110 2.23 2.03 0.85
CA VAL A 110 0.93 1.51 1.26
C VAL A 110 1.00 0.93 2.68
N MET A 111 2.00 0.12 3.00
CA MET A 111 2.21 -0.38 4.37
C MET A 111 2.46 0.77 5.36
N GLY A 112 3.26 1.77 4.96
CA GLY A 112 3.52 2.95 5.78
C GLY A 112 2.25 3.76 6.06
N ALA A 113 1.32 3.84 5.11
CA ALA A 113 0.05 4.56 5.30
C ALA A 113 -0.84 3.90 6.34
N ALA A 114 -0.95 2.58 6.29
CA ALA A 114 -1.61 1.84 7.34
C ALA A 114 -0.93 2.02 8.68
N ARG A 115 0.40 2.00 8.74
CA ARG A 115 1.11 2.21 10.00
C ARG A 115 0.88 3.61 10.58
N LEU A 116 0.88 4.67 9.76
CA LEU A 116 0.54 6.02 10.23
C LEU A 116 -0.88 6.09 10.81
N LEU A 117 -1.84 5.42 10.16
CA LEU A 117 -3.22 5.35 10.66
C LEU A 117 -3.34 4.48 11.91
N ALA A 118 -2.49 3.46 12.04
CA ALA A 118 -2.42 2.63 13.23
C ALA A 118 -1.89 3.44 14.42
N GLU A 119 -0.80 4.20 14.25
CA GLU A 119 -0.13 4.91 15.34
C GLU A 119 -0.90 6.16 15.82
N ASP A 120 -1.21 7.08 14.90
CA ASP A 120 -1.93 8.31 15.22
C ASP A 120 -2.73 8.80 14.01
N PRO A 121 -3.94 8.26 13.81
CA PRO A 121 -4.77 8.66 12.67
C PRO A 121 -5.18 10.13 12.73
N GLY A 122 -5.28 10.71 13.94
CA GLY A 122 -5.65 12.09 14.15
C GLY A 122 -4.58 13.03 13.60
N THR A 123 -3.34 12.82 13.99
CA THR A 123 -2.18 13.57 13.49
C THR A 123 -2.00 13.33 12.00
N ALA A 124 -1.96 12.07 11.55
CA ALA A 124 -1.72 11.73 10.15
C ALA A 124 -2.69 12.43 9.16
N ILE A 125 -3.96 12.58 9.55
CA ILE A 125 -4.99 13.26 8.75
C ILE A 125 -4.94 14.78 8.92
N THR A 126 -4.71 15.29 10.13
CA THR A 126 -4.77 16.74 10.41
C THR A 126 -3.55 17.48 9.88
N THR A 127 -2.36 16.89 9.99
CA THR A 127 -1.08 17.44 9.50
C THR A 127 -0.81 17.10 8.03
N GLY A 128 -1.63 16.24 7.42
CA GLY A 128 -1.55 15.88 6.00
C GLY A 128 -0.43 14.90 5.66
N GLU A 129 0.08 14.14 6.63
CA GLU A 129 1.08 13.08 6.39
C GLU A 129 0.57 12.04 5.41
N LEU A 130 -0.68 11.60 5.58
CA LEU A 130 -1.30 10.64 4.67
C LEU A 130 -1.37 11.19 3.24
N SER A 131 -1.66 12.49 3.09
CA SER A 131 -1.66 13.15 1.77
C SER A 131 -0.27 13.23 1.14
N ARG A 132 0.78 13.47 1.95
CA ARG A 132 2.16 13.44 1.47
C ARG A 132 2.58 12.05 1.03
N MET A 133 2.13 11.00 1.72
CA MET A 133 2.39 9.62 1.31
C MET A 133 1.80 9.32 -0.07
N TRP A 134 0.57 9.77 -0.34
CA TRP A 134 -0.04 9.59 -1.65
C TRP A 134 0.62 10.40 -2.75
N ALA A 135 1.14 11.59 -2.43
CA ALA A 135 1.96 12.34 -3.38
C ALA A 135 3.28 11.61 -3.73
N LEU A 136 3.91 10.93 -2.75
CA LEU A 136 5.07 10.08 -3.00
C LEU A 136 4.70 8.86 -3.85
N LEU A 137 3.54 8.25 -3.59
CA LEU A 137 3.03 7.12 -4.37
C LEU A 137 2.79 7.54 -5.82
N ASP A 138 2.09 8.65 -6.04
CA ASP A 138 1.88 9.23 -7.36
C ASP A 138 3.21 9.54 -8.06
N ARG A 139 4.22 9.99 -7.32
CA ARG A 139 5.55 10.24 -7.89
C ARG A 139 6.29 8.96 -8.29
N ALA A 140 6.13 7.87 -7.53
CA ALA A 140 6.75 6.59 -7.83
C ALA A 140 6.22 6.00 -9.15
N ILE A 141 4.96 6.25 -9.46
CA ILE A 141 4.26 5.69 -10.63
C ILE A 141 4.18 6.65 -11.83
N ALA A 142 4.77 7.85 -11.72
CA ALA A 142 4.87 8.85 -12.78
C ALA A 142 6.02 8.57 -13.76
#